data_AF-A0A2N5YSR9-F1
#
_entry.id   AF-A0A2N5YSR9-F1
#
_cell.length_a   1.000
_cell.length_b   1.000
_cell.length_c   1.000
_cell.angle_alpha   90.00
_cell.angle_beta   90.00
_cell.angle_gamma   90.00
#
_symmetry.space_group_name_H-M   'P 1'
#
loop_
_entity.id
_entity.type
_entity.pdbx_description
1 polymer ?
#
loop_
_entity_poly.entity_id
_entity_poly.type
_entity_poly.pdbx_seq_one_letter_code
_entity_poly.pdbx_strand_id
1 'polypeptide(L)'
;MKNYICPKCGGHLSIGNEIIFLTKNNSGDYAIVLLSTEIGDYSFRKNDNVNFEAGDHVNFICPICYENLNAEEYDSNLAKVIMVDETGKESNIVFSKILGEKATYSVHEKGVEAYGDHKDNYLEKM
;
A
#
# COMPACT_ATOMS: atom_id res chain seq x y z
N MET A 1 11.90 -13.33 -6.14
CA MET A 1 11.72 -12.15 -5.26
C MET A 1 10.65 -11.27 -5.88
N LYS A 2 9.65 -10.85 -5.09
CA LYS A 2 8.59 -9.93 -5.54
C LYS A 2 9.13 -8.50 -5.55
N ASN A 3 8.80 -7.72 -6.57
CA ASN A 3 9.16 -6.31 -6.66
C ASN A 3 7.91 -5.45 -6.61
N TYR A 4 7.95 -4.35 -5.86
CA TYR A 4 6.88 -3.37 -5.80
C TYR A 4 7.31 -2.10 -6.52
N ILE A 5 6.45 -1.61 -7.40
CA ILE A 5 6.76 -0.55 -8.36
C ILE A 5 5.71 0.56 -8.24
N CYS A 6 6.18 1.80 -8.31
CA CYS A 6 5.34 2.98 -8.37
C CYS A 6 4.58 3.03 -9.71
N PRO A 7 3.24 3.10 -9.72
CA PRO A 7 2.44 3.20 -10.96
C PRO A 7 2.57 4.55 -11.67
N LYS A 8 3.15 5.56 -11.01
CA LYS A 8 3.30 6.92 -11.56
C LYS A 8 4.61 7.12 -12.30
N CYS A 9 5.71 6.55 -11.79
CA CYS A 9 7.06 6.77 -12.35
C CYS A 9 7.80 5.49 -12.72
N GLY A 10 7.27 4.30 -12.43
CA GLY A 10 7.96 3.02 -12.66
C GLY A 10 9.12 2.75 -11.70
N GLY A 11 9.31 3.58 -10.66
CA GLY A 11 10.38 3.40 -9.70
C GLY A 11 10.16 2.21 -8.76
N HIS A 12 11.24 1.48 -8.45
CA HIS A 12 11.21 0.36 -7.50
C HIS A 12 11.09 0.87 -6.07
N LEU A 13 10.03 0.45 -5.38
CA LEU A 13 9.67 0.85 -4.01
C LEU A 13 10.11 -0.15 -2.95
N SER A 14 10.50 -1.37 -3.34
CA SER A 14 10.86 -2.44 -2.41
C SER A 14 12.35 -2.73 -2.36
N ILE A 15 12.87 -2.98 -1.16
CA ILE A 15 14.22 -3.48 -0.91
C ILE A 15 14.12 -4.65 0.09
N GLY A 16 14.58 -5.83 -0.30
CA GLY A 16 14.42 -7.04 0.51
C GLY A 16 12.95 -7.38 0.74
N ASN A 17 12.54 -7.47 2.01
CA ASN A 17 11.16 -7.81 2.41
C ASN A 17 10.33 -6.57 2.78
N GLU A 18 10.76 -5.38 2.37
CA GLU A 18 10.11 -4.14 2.77
C GLU A 18 9.76 -3.26 1.56
N ILE A 19 8.58 -2.64 1.61
CA ILE A 19 8.11 -1.62 0.67
C ILE A 19 8.19 -0.27 1.37
N ILE A 20 8.86 0.70 0.74
CA ILE A 20 9.19 1.99 1.34
C ILE A 20 8.26 3.07 0.81
N PHE A 21 7.63 3.80 1.71
CA PHE A 21 6.76 4.93 1.39
C PHE A 21 7.13 6.18 2.19
N LEU A 22 6.90 7.34 1.56
CA LEU A 22 6.67 8.56 2.33
C LEU A 22 5.19 8.56 2.74
N THR A 23 4.92 8.96 3.97
CA THR A 23 3.56 9.01 4.51
C THR A 23 3.28 10.35 5.14
N LYS A 24 2.01 10.75 5.08
CA LYS A 24 1.47 11.91 5.80
C LYS A 24 0.13 11.55 6.42
N ASN A 25 -0.02 11.65 7.74
CA ASN A 25 -1.32 11.44 8.39
C ASN A 25 -2.21 12.71 8.32
N ASN A 26 -3.46 12.56 8.74
CA ASN A 26 -4.44 13.65 8.92
C ASN A 26 -3.99 14.73 9.93
N SER A 27 -3.19 14.39 10.95
CA SER A 27 -2.60 15.33 11.91
C SER A 27 -1.45 16.17 11.33
N GLY A 28 -0.96 15.82 10.14
CA GLY A 28 0.09 16.54 9.43
C GLY A 28 1.51 16.03 9.69
N ASP A 29 1.67 14.93 10.44
CA ASP A 29 2.94 14.28 10.68
C ASP A 29 3.42 13.54 9.44
N TYR A 30 4.72 13.62 9.17
CA TYR A 30 5.39 12.96 8.05
C TYR A 30 6.30 11.84 8.54
N ALA A 31 6.28 10.70 7.85
CA ALA A 31 7.17 9.59 8.17
C ALA A 31 7.55 8.78 6.94
N ILE A 32 8.75 8.21 6.98
CA ILE A 32 9.07 7.04 6.15
C ILE A 32 8.47 5.82 6.84
N VAL A 33 7.68 5.06 6.10
CA VAL A 33 7.09 3.79 6.56
C VAL A 33 7.60 2.67 5.68
N LEU A 34 7.91 1.54 6.33
CA LEU A 34 8.32 0.29 5.69
C LEU A 34 7.22 -0.74 5.94
N LEU A 35 6.53 -1.18 4.90
CA LEU A 35 5.53 -2.27 4.97
C LEU A 35 6.16 -3.60 4.57
N SER A 36 5.63 -4.71 5.08
CA SER A 36 6.00 -6.05 4.61
C SER A 36 5.68 -6.25 3.13
N THR A 37 6.52 -6.99 2.41
CA THR A 37 6.23 -7.45 1.03
C THR A 37 5.36 -8.71 1.00
N GLU A 38 5.04 -9.29 2.16
CA GLU A 38 4.11 -10.42 2.25
C GLU A 38 2.66 -9.92 2.25
N ILE A 39 1.88 -10.32 1.24
CA ILE A 39 0.47 -9.92 1.12
C ILE A 39 -0.31 -10.52 2.29
N GLY A 40 -1.07 -9.67 3.00
CA GLY A 40 -1.80 -10.04 4.21
C GLY A 40 -0.98 -9.91 5.50
N ASP A 41 0.30 -9.56 5.42
CA ASP A 41 1.09 -9.09 6.55
C ASP A 41 0.94 -7.56 6.66
N TYR A 42 0.38 -7.12 7.79
CA TYR A 42 0.12 -5.71 8.09
C TYR A 42 1.13 -5.12 9.07
N SER A 43 2.23 -5.84 9.33
CA SER A 43 3.35 -5.30 10.09
C SER A 43 4.03 -4.17 9.31
N PHE A 44 4.43 -3.14 10.04
CA PHE A 44 5.16 -2.01 9.47
C PHE A 44 6.16 -1.44 10.46
N ARG A 45 7.18 -0.76 9.93
CA ARG A 45 8.15 0.00 10.70
C ARG A 45 8.08 1.47 10.34
N LYS A 46 8.33 2.31 11.34
CA LYS A 46 8.48 3.77 11.22
C LYS A 46 9.48 4.23 12.27
N ASN A 47 9.84 5.51 12.25
CA ASN A 47 10.55 6.09 13.39
C ASN A 47 9.64 6.12 14.64
N ASP A 48 10.19 5.76 15.80
CA ASP A 48 9.42 5.68 17.06
C ASP A 48 8.88 7.05 17.52
N ASN A 49 9.48 8.16 17.07
CA ASN A 49 9.05 9.51 17.43
C ASN A 49 7.84 10.02 16.62
N VAL A 50 7.38 9.27 15.62
CA VAL A 50 6.18 9.63 14.85
C VAL A 50 4.98 8.97 15.51
N ASN A 51 3.95 9.75 15.86
CA ASN A 51 2.73 9.20 16.46
C ASN A 51 1.68 8.98 15.36
N PHE A 52 1.33 7.72 15.10
CA PHE A 52 0.15 7.37 14.33
C PHE A 52 -0.84 6.66 15.24
N GLU A 53 -2.11 7.01 15.11
CA GLU A 53 -3.19 6.44 15.91
C GLU A 53 -4.09 5.55 15.03
N ALA A 54 -4.66 4.50 15.62
CA ALA A 54 -5.63 3.67 14.91
C ALA A 54 -6.80 4.54 14.43
N GLY A 55 -7.18 4.40 13.16
CA GLY A 55 -8.17 5.25 12.49
C GLY A 55 -7.57 6.43 11.72
N ASP A 56 -6.27 6.73 11.86
CA ASP A 56 -5.62 7.76 11.06
C ASP A 56 -5.71 7.44 9.58
N HIS A 57 -6.15 8.43 8.79
CA HIS A 57 -6.06 8.36 7.34
C HIS A 57 -4.63 8.77 6.93
N VAL A 58 -3.85 7.79 6.49
CA VAL A 58 -2.44 7.92 6.11
C VAL A 58 -2.31 7.99 4.59
N ASN A 59 -1.86 9.11 4.08
CA ASN A 59 -1.58 9.26 2.66
C ASN A 59 -0.24 8.61 2.30
N PHE A 60 -0.24 7.71 1.30
CA PHE A 60 0.97 7.05 0.79
C PHE A 60 1.51 7.78 -0.44
N ILE A 61 2.78 8.15 -0.39
CA ILE A 61 3.46 8.98 -1.37
C ILE A 61 4.72 8.25 -1.84
N CYS A 62 4.97 8.29 -3.14
CA CYS A 62 6.17 7.72 -3.73
C CYS A 62 7.44 8.46 -3.24
N PRO A 63 8.46 7.79 -2.66
CA PRO A 63 9.70 8.43 -2.26
C PRO A 63 10.58 8.89 -3.43
N ILE A 64 10.30 8.46 -4.66
CA ILE A 64 11.10 8.74 -5.85
C ILE A 64 10.55 9.95 -6.62
N CYS A 65 9.24 9.97 -6.90
CA CYS A 65 8.61 11.03 -7.69
C CYS A 65 7.67 11.94 -6.89
N TYR A 66 7.47 11.69 -5.59
CA TYR A 66 6.59 12.47 -4.70
C TYR A 66 5.11 12.51 -5.08
N GLU A 67 4.69 11.71 -6.07
CA GLU A 67 3.29 11.55 -6.44
C GLU A 67 2.51 10.74 -5.39
N ASN A 68 1.23 11.09 -5.22
CA ASN A 68 0.31 10.33 -4.39
C ASN A 68 -0.01 8.98 -5.05
N LEU A 69 -0.02 7.92 -4.24
CA LEU A 69 -0.30 6.56 -4.68
C LEU A 69 -1.79 6.20 -4.54
N ASN A 70 -2.68 7.20 -4.58
CA ASN A 70 -4.12 6.97 -4.45
C ASN A 70 -4.64 6.02 -5.53
N ALA A 71 -5.60 5.17 -5.14
CA ALA A 71 -6.30 4.24 -6.01
C ALA A 71 -7.76 4.72 -6.21
N GLU A 72 -7.89 5.96 -6.69
CA GLU A 72 -9.18 6.68 -6.80
C GLU A 72 -10.17 6.01 -7.73
N GLU A 73 -9.71 5.15 -8.64
CA GLU A 73 -10.60 4.34 -9.47
C GLU A 73 -11.40 3.30 -8.68
N TYR A 74 -11.00 2.99 -7.43
CA TYR A 74 -11.68 2.04 -6.55
C TYR A 74 -12.35 2.74 -5.36
N ASP A 75 -11.57 3.48 -4.55
CA ASP A 75 -12.05 4.23 -3.39
C ASP A 75 -11.00 5.25 -2.93
N SER A 76 -11.43 6.38 -2.36
CA SER A 76 -10.53 7.43 -1.83
C SER A 76 -9.66 6.98 -0.66
N ASN A 77 -10.10 5.97 0.09
CA ASN A 77 -9.38 5.38 1.22
C ASN A 77 -8.36 4.33 0.79
N LEU A 78 -8.14 4.12 -0.50
CA LEU A 78 -7.24 3.09 -1.01
C LEU A 78 -6.01 3.71 -1.69
N ALA A 79 -4.87 3.02 -1.54
CA ALA A 79 -3.64 3.27 -2.27
C ALA A 79 -3.28 2.05 -3.12
N LYS A 80 -2.50 2.23 -4.18
CA LYS A 80 -2.09 1.15 -5.08
C LYS A 80 -0.61 1.21 -5.46
N VAL A 81 -0.04 0.03 -5.65
CA VAL A 81 1.29 -0.21 -6.23
C VAL A 81 1.22 -1.38 -7.21
N ILE A 82 2.18 -1.48 -8.12
CA ILE A 82 2.31 -2.62 -9.02
C ILE A 82 3.24 -3.64 -8.37
N MET A 83 2.81 -4.89 -8.25
CA MET A 83 3.66 -6.00 -7.84
C MET A 83 4.03 -6.83 -9.05
N VAL A 84 5.33 -7.11 -9.20
CA VAL A 84 5.89 -8.01 -10.20
C VAL A 84 6.42 -9.24 -9.48
N ASP A 85 5.84 -10.40 -9.79
CA ASP A 85 6.24 -11.66 -9.18
C ASP A 85 7.53 -12.24 -9.79
N GLU A 86 7.94 -13.41 -9.30
CA GLU A 86 9.18 -14.05 -9.74
C GLU A 86 9.15 -14.52 -11.20
N THR A 87 7.95 -14.67 -11.77
CA THR A 87 7.72 -15.04 -13.17
C THR A 87 7.62 -13.83 -14.09
N GLY A 88 7.71 -12.62 -13.53
CA GLY A 88 7.55 -11.37 -14.26
C GLY A 88 6.09 -10.96 -14.47
N LYS A 89 5.13 -11.65 -13.83
CA LYS A 89 3.71 -11.32 -13.96
C LYS A 89 3.38 -10.14 -13.05
N GLU A 90 2.64 -9.18 -13.61
CA GLU A 90 2.19 -7.98 -12.90
C GLU A 90 0.80 -8.15 -12.29
N SER A 91 0.59 -7.51 -11.14
CA SER A 91 -0.72 -7.32 -10.51
C SER A 91 -0.77 -5.98 -9.79
N ASN A 92 -1.95 -5.36 -9.71
CA ASN A 92 -2.15 -4.20 -8.86
C ASN A 92 -2.39 -4.66 -7.42
N ILE A 93 -1.58 -4.18 -6.50
CA ILE A 93 -1.79 -4.39 -5.06
C ILE A 93 -2.43 -3.11 -4.52
N VAL A 94 -3.69 -3.24 -4.09
CA VAL A 94 -4.51 -2.15 -3.56
C VAL A 94 -4.70 -2.37 -2.07
N PHE A 95 -4.51 -1.36 -1.23
CA PHE A 95 -4.57 -1.50 0.22
C PHE A 95 -5.14 -0.26 0.92
N SER A 96 -5.69 -0.46 2.12
CA SER A 96 -6.29 0.64 2.90
C SER A 96 -5.25 1.65 3.37
N LYS A 97 -5.66 2.92 3.35
CA LYS A 97 -4.97 4.08 3.89
C LYS A 97 -5.32 4.33 5.35
N ILE A 98 -6.27 3.60 5.93
CA ILE A 98 -6.71 3.77 7.31
C ILE A 98 -5.86 2.89 8.23
N LEU A 99 -5.14 3.50 9.16
CA LEU A 99 -4.32 2.73 10.11
C LEU A 99 -5.19 1.83 10.98
N GLY A 100 -4.88 0.53 11.01
CA GLY A 100 -5.66 -0.51 11.70
C GLY A 100 -6.67 -1.22 10.80
N GLU A 101 -7.00 -0.66 9.63
CA GLU A 101 -7.84 -1.32 8.65
C GLU A 101 -7.02 -2.29 7.79
N LYS A 102 -7.08 -3.56 8.17
CA LYS A 102 -6.43 -4.67 7.45
C LYS A 102 -7.24 -5.08 6.21
N ALA A 103 -7.03 -4.37 5.10
CA ALA A 103 -7.61 -4.72 3.80
C ALA A 103 -6.55 -4.59 2.71
N THR A 104 -6.33 -5.68 1.96
CA THR A 104 -5.42 -5.71 0.80
C THR A 104 -6.03 -6.56 -0.31
N TYR A 105 -5.91 -6.09 -1.54
CA TYR A 105 -6.46 -6.73 -2.73
C TYR A 105 -5.35 -6.89 -3.76
N SER A 106 -5.22 -8.10 -4.30
CA SER A 106 -4.39 -8.37 -5.47
C SER A 106 -5.31 -8.46 -6.68
N VAL A 107 -5.23 -7.46 -7.56
CA VAL A 107 -6.08 -7.31 -8.74
C VAL A 107 -5.29 -7.68 -9.98
N HIS A 108 -5.78 -8.66 -10.73
CA HIS A 108 -5.18 -9.16 -11.95
C HIS A 108 -6.26 -9.53 -12.98
N GLU A 109 -5.89 -9.80 -14.24
CA GLU A 109 -6.85 -10.10 -15.32
C GLU A 109 -7.84 -11.23 -15.01
N LYS A 110 -7.46 -12.19 -14.15
CA LYS A 110 -8.29 -13.36 -13.81
C LYS A 110 -9.26 -13.12 -12.64
N GLY A 111 -9.28 -11.92 -12.05
CA GLY A 111 -10.10 -11.60 -10.88
C GLY A 111 -9.33 -10.92 -9.75
N VAL A 112 -9.92 -10.95 -8.55
CA VAL A 112 -9.42 -10.26 -7.36
C VAL A 112 -9.23 -11.27 -6.23
N GLU A 113 -8.07 -11.23 -5.60
CA GLU A 113 -7.81 -11.96 -4.34
C GLU A 113 -7.80 -10.95 -3.19
N ALA A 114 -8.53 -11.24 -2.11
CA ALA A 114 -8.75 -10.32 -1.00
C ALA A 114 -8.20 -10.88 0.32
N TYR A 115 -7.50 -10.03 1.08
CA TYR A 115 -6.74 -10.38 2.27
C TYR A 115 -7.04 -9.42 3.43
N GLY A 116 -6.99 -9.95 4.65
CA GLY A 116 -7.18 -9.20 5.90
C GLY A 116 -8.57 -9.28 6.50
N ASP A 117 -8.68 -8.83 7.76
CA ASP A 117 -9.91 -8.90 8.57
C ASP A 117 -11.01 -7.95 8.05
N HIS A 118 -10.63 -6.91 7.31
CA HIS A 118 -11.52 -5.86 6.79
C HIS A 118 -11.68 -5.93 5.27
N LYS A 119 -11.31 -7.05 4.66
CA LYS A 119 -11.31 -7.25 3.19
C LYS A 119 -12.68 -7.11 2.52
N ASP A 120 -13.76 -7.18 3.28
CA ASP A 120 -15.11 -7.06 2.72
C ASP A 120 -15.52 -5.58 2.55
N ASN A 121 -14.80 -4.63 3.18
CA ASN A 121 -15.16 -3.20 3.17
C ASN A 121 -15.13 -2.55 1.78
N TYR A 122 -14.28 -3.06 0.88
CA TYR A 122 -14.12 -2.51 -0.47
C TYR A 122 -14.27 -3.56 -1.58
N LEU A 123 -14.64 -4.80 -1.25
CA LEU A 123 -14.64 -5.91 -2.21
C LEU A 123 -15.57 -5.66 -3.41
N GLU A 124 -16.73 -5.05 -3.18
CA GLU A 124 -17.69 -4.70 -4.25
C GLU A 124 -17.19 -3.58 -5.18
N LYS A 125 -16.12 -2.87 -4.79
CA LYS A 125 -15.53 -1.76 -5.54
C LYS A 125 -14.29 -2.17 -6.33
N MET A 126 -13.80 -3.41 -6.16
CA MET A 126 -12.62 -3.95 -6.86
C MET A 126 -12.98 -4.49 -8.23
#